data_AF-A0A959Z878-F1
#
_entry.id   AF-A0A959Z878-F1
#
_cell.length_a   1.000
_cell.length_b   1.000
_cell.length_c   1.000
_cell.angle_alpha   90.00
_cell.angle_beta   90.00
_cell.angle_gamma   90.00
#
_symmetry.space_group_name_H-M   'P 1'
#
loop_
_entity.id
_entity.type
_entity.pdbx_description
1 polymer ?
#
loop_
_entity_poly.entity_id
_entity_poly.type
_entity_poly.pdbx_seq_one_letter_code
_entity_poly.pdbx_strand_id
1 'polypeptide(L)'
;MKLFFRRYGEIGQPVIILHGIFGISDNWVTIGRRLAERFDVYILDQRNHGQSPHSDTFNYFALADDLYEFIQDHQLINPILIGHSMGGKVAMNFALENPQKIDKLIVVDMSVRKYPPRQEHLEIMQAMLAVDFNEVSTREEVEEIISKRIKSPRIRMFILK
;
A
#
# COMPACT_ATOMS: atom_id res chain seq x y z
N MET A 1 -9.10 10.67 3.95
CA MET A 1 -7.86 11.39 3.57
C MET A 1 -7.77 11.49 2.05
N LYS A 2 -7.22 12.58 1.48
CA LYS A 2 -6.92 12.63 0.03
C LYS A 2 -5.63 11.85 -0.26
N LEU A 3 -5.81 10.60 -0.71
CA LEU A 3 -4.70 9.72 -1.05
C LEU A 3 -4.07 10.08 -2.40
N PHE A 4 -2.75 9.97 -2.47
CA PHE A 4 -2.04 9.95 -3.74
C PHE A 4 -2.34 8.63 -4.47
N PHE A 5 -2.44 8.70 -5.79
CA PHE A 5 -2.60 7.52 -6.63
C PHE A 5 -1.96 7.74 -8.00
N ARG A 6 -1.66 6.60 -8.65
CA ARG A 6 -1.31 6.55 -10.07
C ARG A 6 -2.50 5.98 -10.83
N ARG A 7 -2.88 6.61 -11.93
CA ARG A 7 -3.92 6.11 -12.82
C ARG A 7 -3.34 5.65 -14.15
N TYR A 8 -3.79 4.49 -14.64
CA TYR A 8 -3.46 3.96 -15.95
C TYR A 8 -4.72 3.45 -16.63
N GLY A 9 -4.88 3.77 -17.91
CA GLY A 9 -6.13 3.50 -18.63
C GLY A 9 -7.13 4.64 -18.43
N GLU A 10 -8.17 4.64 -19.28
CA GLU A 10 -9.22 5.66 -19.26
C GLU A 10 -10.63 5.07 -19.43
N ILE A 11 -10.71 3.85 -19.99
CA ILE A 11 -11.94 3.17 -20.36
C ILE A 11 -11.89 1.76 -19.78
N GLY A 12 -13.01 1.33 -19.20
CA GLY A 12 -13.17 -0.02 -18.65
C GLY A 12 -13.65 -0.01 -17.21
N GLN A 13 -13.86 -1.19 -16.65
CA GLN A 13 -14.26 -1.33 -15.27
C GLN A 13 -13.12 -0.83 -14.34
N PRO A 14 -13.43 -0.04 -13.29
CA PRO A 14 -12.41 0.42 -12.36
C PRO A 14 -11.73 -0.73 -11.61
N VAL A 15 -10.41 -0.69 -11.52
CA VAL A 15 -9.60 -1.60 -10.71
C VAL A 15 -8.78 -0.77 -9.72
N ILE A 16 -8.91 -1.05 -8.43
CA ILE A 16 -8.14 -0.39 -7.37
C ILE A 16 -7.11 -1.38 -6.82
N ILE A 17 -5.85 -0.97 -6.77
CA ILE A 17 -4.73 -1.77 -6.27
C ILE A 17 -4.19 -1.16 -4.97
N LEU A 18 -4.13 -1.98 -3.92
CA LEU A 18 -3.64 -1.63 -2.58
C LEU A 18 -2.37 -2.44 -2.25
N HIS A 19 -1.26 -1.74 -2.01
CA HIS A 19 0.03 -2.36 -1.68
C HIS A 19 0.09 -2.95 -0.25
N GLY A 20 1.18 -3.65 0.05
CA GLY A 20 1.48 -4.17 1.39
C GLY A 20 2.18 -3.14 2.28
N ILE A 21 2.39 -3.48 3.56
CA ILE A 21 3.15 -2.63 4.49
C ILE A 21 4.55 -2.32 3.93
N PHE A 22 5.05 -1.10 4.12
CA PHE A 22 6.29 -0.55 3.54
C PHE A 22 6.32 -0.43 2.01
N GLY A 23 5.27 -0.87 1.33
CA GLY A 23 5.13 -0.70 -0.11
C GLY A 23 4.59 0.68 -0.48
N ILE A 24 4.63 0.98 -1.77
CA ILE A 24 4.05 2.16 -2.41
C ILE A 24 3.47 1.78 -3.77
N SER A 25 2.65 2.65 -4.37
CA SER A 25 2.05 2.49 -5.70
C SER A 25 3.06 2.13 -6.78
N ASP A 26 4.28 2.65 -6.66
CA ASP A 26 5.41 2.36 -7.53
C ASP A 26 5.74 0.87 -7.68
N ASN A 27 5.42 0.04 -6.67
CA ASN A 27 5.64 -1.41 -6.72
C ASN A 27 4.70 -2.13 -7.69
N TRP A 28 3.59 -1.49 -8.07
CA TRP A 28 2.53 -2.11 -8.87
C TRP A 28 2.43 -1.56 -10.29
N VAL A 29 3.25 -0.56 -10.66
CA VAL A 29 3.16 0.12 -11.97
C VAL A 29 3.22 -0.85 -13.15
N THR A 30 4.12 -1.83 -13.15
CA THR A 30 4.24 -2.80 -14.24
C THR A 30 2.97 -3.64 -14.41
N ILE A 31 2.34 -4.06 -13.30
CA ILE A 31 1.10 -4.83 -13.32
C ILE A 31 -0.06 -3.92 -13.73
N GLY A 32 -0.15 -2.73 -13.15
CA GLY A 32 -1.20 -1.77 -13.45
C GLY A 32 -1.22 -1.35 -14.91
N ARG A 33 -0.07 -1.13 -15.54
CA ARG A 33 0.03 -0.83 -16.98
C ARG A 33 -0.49 -1.96 -17.87
N ARG A 34 -0.24 -3.22 -17.51
CA ARG A 34 -0.77 -4.38 -18.26
C ARG A 34 -2.28 -4.50 -18.10
N LEU A 35 -2.78 -4.29 -16.88
CA LEU A 35 -4.23 -4.29 -16.64
C LEU A 35 -4.93 -3.13 -17.36
N ALA A 36 -4.26 -1.99 -17.48
CA ALA A 36 -4.77 -0.81 -18.16
C ALA A 36 -5.03 -1.00 -19.67
N GLU A 37 -4.58 -2.11 -20.26
CA GLU A 37 -4.99 -2.50 -21.62
C GLU A 37 -6.51 -2.81 -21.71
N ARG A 38 -7.17 -3.07 -20.56
CA ARG A 38 -8.59 -3.46 -20.51
C ARG A 38 -9.41 -2.80 -19.40
N PHE A 39 -8.77 -2.17 -18.43
CA PHE A 39 -9.39 -1.62 -17.22
C PHE A 39 -8.94 -0.18 -16.98
N ASP A 40 -9.71 0.54 -16.16
CA ASP A 40 -9.30 1.83 -15.62
C ASP A 40 -8.66 1.61 -14.24
N VAL A 41 -7.33 1.67 -14.16
CA VAL A 41 -6.55 1.17 -13.02
C VAL A 41 -6.07 2.30 -12.14
N TYR A 42 -6.41 2.23 -10.86
CA TYR A 42 -6.00 3.14 -9.80
C TYR A 42 -5.07 2.41 -8.83
N ILE A 43 -3.85 2.88 -8.69
CA ILE A 43 -2.85 2.31 -7.77
C ILE A 43 -2.61 3.33 -6.66
N LEU A 44 -3.08 3.04 -5.46
CA LEU A 44 -3.07 3.98 -4.35
C LEU A 44 -1.77 3.86 -3.57
N ASP A 45 -1.23 5.00 -3.14
CA ASP A 45 -0.42 5.06 -1.93
C ASP A 45 -1.39 5.11 -0.74
N GLN A 46 -1.39 4.11 0.12
CA GLN A 46 -2.24 4.13 1.32
C GLN A 46 -1.70 5.16 2.33
N ARG A 47 -2.53 5.58 3.31
CA ARG A 47 -2.08 6.50 4.37
C ARG A 47 -0.72 6.10 4.95
N ASN A 48 0.09 7.08 5.30
CA ASN A 48 1.44 6.90 5.84
C ASN A 48 2.45 6.23 4.88
N HIS A 49 2.14 6.10 3.59
CA HIS A 49 3.02 5.51 2.60
C HIS A 49 3.15 6.42 1.37
N GLY A 50 4.33 6.38 0.75
CA GLY A 50 4.62 7.08 -0.50
C GLY A 50 4.33 8.57 -0.40
N GLN A 51 3.51 9.08 -1.31
CA GLN A 51 3.14 10.49 -1.38
C GLN A 51 1.81 10.81 -0.69
N SER A 52 1.17 9.83 -0.06
CA SER A 52 -0.07 10.06 0.67
C SER A 52 0.19 10.76 2.02
N PRO A 53 -0.77 11.53 2.54
CA PRO A 53 -0.63 12.19 3.82
C PRO A 53 -0.37 11.23 4.99
N HIS A 54 0.24 11.76 6.04
CA HIS A 54 0.54 11.03 7.26
C HIS A 54 -0.50 11.34 8.35
N SER A 55 -0.75 10.36 9.21
CA SER A 55 -1.68 10.42 10.35
C SER A 55 -1.21 9.51 11.47
N ASP A 56 -1.40 9.95 12.71
CA ASP A 56 -1.18 9.13 13.90
C ASP A 56 -2.15 7.93 13.98
N THR A 57 -3.29 8.00 13.29
CA THR A 57 -4.25 6.91 13.24
C THR A 57 -3.87 5.91 12.15
N PHE A 58 -3.47 4.71 12.56
CA PHE A 58 -3.13 3.63 11.64
C PHE A 58 -3.75 2.29 12.07
N ASN A 59 -4.94 1.98 11.54
CA ASN A 59 -5.65 0.73 11.74
C ASN A 59 -6.49 0.38 10.50
N TYR A 60 -7.01 -0.85 10.42
CA TYR A 60 -7.72 -1.31 9.22
C TYR A 60 -9.04 -0.60 8.95
N PHE A 61 -9.74 -0.11 9.99
CA PHE A 61 -10.96 0.67 9.82
C PHE A 61 -10.64 2.00 9.12
N ALA A 62 -9.64 2.72 9.62
CA ALA A 62 -9.26 4.00 9.04
C ALA A 62 -8.70 3.86 7.61
N LEU A 63 -7.98 2.77 7.32
CA LEU A 63 -7.55 2.43 5.96
C LEU A 63 -8.74 2.11 5.03
N ALA A 64 -9.77 1.42 5.52
CA ALA A 64 -10.98 1.12 4.76
C ALA A 64 -11.82 2.39 4.53
N ASP A 65 -11.90 3.29 5.50
CA ASP A 65 -12.58 4.59 5.38
C ASP A 65 -11.92 5.47 4.31
N ASP A 66 -10.58 5.50 4.23
CA ASP A 66 -9.90 6.23 3.16
C ASP A 66 -10.20 5.63 1.78
N LEU A 67 -10.27 4.30 1.68
CA LEU A 67 -10.66 3.63 0.44
C LEU A 67 -12.11 3.99 0.06
N TYR A 68 -13.01 4.07 1.05
CA TYR A 68 -14.39 4.50 0.83
C TYR A 68 -14.45 5.93 0.31
N GLU A 69 -13.75 6.86 0.97
CA GLU A 69 -13.66 8.26 0.54
C GLU A 69 -13.11 8.36 -0.89
N PHE A 70 -12.03 7.62 -1.20
CA PHE A 70 -11.44 7.59 -2.53
C PHE A 70 -12.45 7.14 -3.61
N ILE A 71 -13.19 6.06 -3.35
CA ILE A 71 -14.23 5.55 -4.26
C ILE A 71 -15.33 6.60 -4.48
N GLN A 72 -15.75 7.32 -3.43
CA GLN A 72 -16.76 8.37 -3.54
C GLN A 72 -16.26 9.58 -4.32
N ASP A 73 -15.07 10.09 -3.98
CA ASP A 73 -14.46 11.25 -4.62
C ASP A 73 -14.30 11.05 -6.13
N HIS A 74 -13.98 9.83 -6.55
CA HIS A 74 -13.72 9.47 -7.95
C HIS A 74 -14.94 8.85 -8.64
N GLN A 75 -16.08 8.81 -7.93
CA GLN A 75 -17.35 8.31 -8.45
C GLN A 75 -17.26 6.91 -9.06
N LEU A 76 -16.43 6.04 -8.45
CA LEU A 76 -16.17 4.71 -8.96
C LEU A 76 -17.33 3.78 -8.63
N ILE A 77 -17.94 3.19 -9.65
CA ILE A 77 -19.07 2.28 -9.51
C ILE A 77 -18.56 0.84 -9.52
N ASN A 78 -18.77 0.12 -8.41
CA ASN A 78 -18.41 -1.29 -8.24
C ASN A 78 -16.99 -1.65 -8.74
N PRO A 79 -15.94 -0.98 -8.23
CA PRO A 79 -14.57 -1.32 -8.58
C PRO A 79 -14.23 -2.78 -8.24
N ILE A 80 -13.27 -3.33 -8.98
CA ILE A 80 -12.54 -4.54 -8.58
C ILE A 80 -11.44 -4.12 -7.61
N LEU A 81 -11.34 -4.78 -6.46
CA LEU A 81 -10.26 -4.54 -5.50
C LEU A 81 -9.18 -5.61 -5.62
N ILE A 82 -7.93 -5.17 -5.72
CA ILE A 82 -6.74 -6.01 -5.62
C ILE A 82 -5.95 -5.56 -4.39
N GLY A 83 -5.81 -6.43 -3.40
CA GLY A 83 -5.09 -6.11 -2.16
C GLY A 83 -3.96 -7.09 -1.88
N HIS A 84 -2.74 -6.59 -1.70
CA HIS A 84 -1.60 -7.40 -1.29
C HIS A 84 -1.26 -7.22 0.18
N SER A 85 -1.07 -8.32 0.90
CA SER A 85 -0.64 -8.31 2.30
C SER A 85 -1.52 -7.38 3.19
N MET A 86 -0.98 -6.26 3.67
CA MET A 86 -1.75 -5.22 4.37
C MET A 86 -2.95 -4.74 3.56
N GLY A 87 -2.76 -4.38 2.29
CA GLY A 87 -3.84 -3.96 1.39
C GLY A 87 -4.87 -5.07 1.16
N GLY A 88 -4.47 -6.34 1.26
CA GLY A 88 -5.39 -7.47 1.23
C GLY A 88 -6.35 -7.46 2.42
N LYS A 89 -5.86 -7.17 3.62
CA LYS A 89 -6.70 -7.01 4.82
C LYS A 89 -7.61 -5.78 4.74
N VAL A 90 -7.12 -4.68 4.19
CA VAL A 90 -7.94 -3.48 3.94
C VAL A 90 -9.08 -3.81 2.98
N ALA A 91 -8.79 -4.43 1.84
CA ALA A 91 -9.79 -4.80 0.85
C ALA A 91 -10.82 -5.80 1.39
N MET A 92 -10.39 -6.77 2.21
CA MET A 92 -11.30 -7.70 2.91
C MET A 92 -12.20 -6.99 3.92
N ASN A 93 -11.64 -6.08 4.74
CA ASN A 93 -12.43 -5.31 5.71
C ASN A 93 -13.49 -4.45 5.00
N PHE A 94 -13.06 -3.72 3.96
CA PHE A 94 -13.94 -2.91 3.13
C PHE A 94 -15.08 -3.72 2.52
N ALA A 95 -14.78 -4.90 1.96
CA ALA A 95 -15.78 -5.77 1.33
C ALA A 95 -16.83 -6.29 2.33
N LEU A 96 -16.42 -6.56 3.58
CA LEU A 96 -17.34 -6.99 4.64
C LEU A 96 -18.30 -5.86 5.06
N GLU A 97 -17.79 -4.64 5.16
CA GLU A 97 -18.57 -3.46 5.55
C GLU A 97 -19.43 -2.92 4.39
N ASN A 98 -18.99 -3.14 3.15
CA ASN A 98 -19.58 -2.55 1.94
C ASN A 98 -19.79 -3.61 0.81
N PRO A 99 -20.51 -4.71 1.05
CA PRO A 99 -20.57 -5.85 0.12
C PRO A 99 -21.17 -5.52 -1.26
N GLN A 100 -21.99 -4.47 -1.36
CA GLN A 100 -22.62 -4.03 -2.61
C GLN A 100 -21.82 -2.95 -3.35
N LYS A 101 -20.65 -2.54 -2.84
CA LYS A 101 -19.85 -1.44 -3.39
C LYS A 101 -18.65 -1.91 -4.19
N ILE A 102 -18.48 -3.22 -4.38
CA ILE A 102 -17.40 -3.82 -5.16
C ILE A 102 -17.97 -4.88 -6.11
N ASP A 103 -17.31 -5.10 -7.24
CA ASP A 103 -17.68 -6.20 -8.14
C ASP A 103 -16.90 -7.48 -7.81
N LYS A 104 -15.59 -7.36 -7.57
CA LYS A 104 -14.70 -8.50 -7.26
C LYS A 104 -13.63 -8.12 -6.26
N LEU A 105 -13.18 -9.12 -5.50
CA LEU A 105 -12.08 -9.02 -4.55
C LEU A 105 -10.99 -10.03 -4.92
N ILE A 106 -9.77 -9.55 -5.10
CA ILE A 106 -8.57 -10.34 -5.34
C ILE A 106 -7.59 -10.08 -4.20
N VAL A 107 -7.27 -11.13 -3.45
CA VAL A 107 -6.34 -11.06 -2.31
C VAL A 107 -5.03 -11.74 -2.70
N VAL A 108 -3.94 -11.00 -2.62
CA VAL A 108 -2.59 -11.46 -2.99
C VAL A 108 -1.78 -11.68 -1.72
N ASP A 109 -1.31 -12.91 -1.52
CA ASP A 109 -0.41 -13.33 -0.44
C ASP A 109 -0.85 -12.87 0.97
N MET A 110 -2.14 -13.05 1.26
CA MET A 110 -2.72 -12.77 2.57
C MET A 110 -3.87 -13.72 2.89
N SER A 111 -3.97 -14.14 4.15
CA SER A 111 -5.04 -15.02 4.65
C SER A 111 -5.72 -14.46 5.89
N VAL A 112 -6.96 -14.87 6.12
CA VAL A 112 -7.78 -14.46 7.28
C VAL A 112 -7.37 -15.27 8.52
N ARG A 113 -6.18 -14.96 9.06
CA ARG A 113 -5.70 -15.59 10.29
C ARG A 113 -4.94 -14.62 11.17
N LYS A 114 -4.86 -14.95 12.46
CA LYS A 114 -3.94 -14.29 13.39
C LYS A 114 -2.52 -14.73 13.06
N TYR A 115 -1.62 -13.76 12.95
CA TYR A 115 -0.20 -14.02 12.80
C TYR A 115 0.50 -13.66 14.11
N PRO A 116 1.50 -14.44 14.56
CA PRO A 116 2.39 -13.99 15.61
C PRO A 116 3.17 -12.74 15.15
N PRO A 117 3.66 -11.91 16.08
CA PRO A 117 4.61 -10.85 15.73
C PRO A 117 5.76 -11.42 14.90
N ARG A 118 6.05 -10.79 13.77
CA ARG A 118 7.16 -11.20 12.90
C ARG A 118 8.38 -10.38 13.25
N GLN A 119 9.42 -11.03 13.74
CA GLN A 119 10.66 -10.36 14.11
C GLN A 119 11.23 -9.53 12.94
N GLU A 120 11.13 -10.04 11.72
CA GLU A 120 11.60 -9.33 10.52
C GLU A 120 10.94 -7.95 10.32
N HIS A 121 9.62 -7.83 10.53
CA HIS A 121 8.95 -6.54 10.43
C HIS A 121 9.38 -5.59 11.55
N LEU A 122 9.60 -6.12 12.76
CA LEU A 122 10.10 -5.33 13.89
C LEU A 122 11.52 -4.81 13.62
N GLU A 123 12.40 -5.64 13.07
CA GLU A 123 13.76 -5.23 12.68
C GLU A 123 13.73 -4.15 11.60
N ILE A 124 12.84 -4.26 10.60
CA ILE A 124 12.67 -3.22 9.58
C ILE A 124 12.25 -1.90 10.24
N MET A 125 11.22 -1.92 11.10
CA MET A 125 10.76 -0.71 11.78
C MET A 125 11.85 -0.11 12.68
N GLN A 126 12.57 -0.94 13.45
CA GLN A 126 13.67 -0.47 14.29
C GLN A 126 14.82 0.11 13.47
N ALA A 127 15.11 -0.44 12.29
CA ALA A 127 16.10 0.12 11.38
C ALA A 127 15.67 1.47 10.82
N MET A 128 14.40 1.62 10.43
CA MET A 128 13.85 2.89 9.95
C MET A 128 13.83 3.96 11.05
N LEU A 129 13.44 3.60 12.27
CA LEU A 129 13.41 4.51 13.43
C LEU A 129 14.79 4.93 13.93
N ALA A 130 15.85 4.21 13.55
CA ALA A 130 17.22 4.55 13.90
C ALA A 130 17.83 5.65 13.01
N VAL A 131 17.13 6.08 11.97
CA VAL A 131 17.58 7.13 11.06
C VAL A 131 17.17 8.49 11.63
N ASP A 132 18.15 9.32 11.98
CA ASP A 132 17.93 10.73 12.33
C ASP A 132 18.17 11.61 11.10
N PHE A 133 17.11 12.11 10.50
CA PHE A 133 17.17 12.98 9.32
C PHE A 133 17.74 14.39 9.60
N ASN A 134 18.09 14.72 10.86
CA ASN A 134 18.89 15.91 11.16
C ASN A 134 20.39 15.66 10.96
N GLU A 135 20.83 14.39 10.99
CA GLU A 135 22.24 13.99 10.89
C GLU A 135 22.62 13.41 9.52
N VAL A 136 21.64 12.94 8.74
CA VAL A 136 21.85 12.39 7.39
C VAL A 136 21.10 13.17 6.33
N SER A 137 21.67 13.25 5.14
CA SER A 137 21.10 14.01 4.01
C SER A 137 21.10 13.24 2.69
N THR A 138 21.84 12.14 2.61
CA THR A 138 21.96 11.31 1.41
C THR A 138 21.34 9.94 1.61
N ARG A 139 20.96 9.31 0.49
CA ARG A 139 20.40 7.96 0.51
C ARG A 139 21.43 6.93 0.97
N GLU A 140 22.69 7.14 0.61
CA GLU A 140 23.83 6.30 0.94
C GLU A 140 24.06 6.28 2.47
N GLU A 141 24.00 7.43 3.14
CA GLU A 141 24.08 7.53 4.61
C GLU A 141 22.94 6.79 5.30
N VAL A 142 21.70 6.92 4.79
CA VAL A 142 20.55 6.17 5.30
C VAL A 142 20.75 4.67 5.11
N GLU A 143 21.25 4.23 3.95
CA GLU A 143 21.53 2.81 3.70
C GLU A 143 22.58 2.27 4.69
N GLU A 144 23.65 3.04 4.97
CA GLU A 144 24.68 2.64 5.92
C GLU A 144 24.08 2.34 7.31
N ILE A 145 23.21 3.22 7.81
CA ILE A 145 22.52 3.03 9.10
C ILE A 145 21.63 1.78 9.06
N ILE A 146 20.76 1.68 8.06
CA ILE A 146 19.78 0.60 7.95
C ILE A 146 20.48 -0.77 7.76
N SER A 147 21.61 -0.82 7.06
CA SER A 147 22.40 -2.03 6.79
C SER A 147 22.92 -2.73 8.06
N LYS A 148 23.02 -2.00 9.17
CA LYS A 148 23.42 -2.54 10.47
C LYS A 148 22.44 -3.62 10.94
N ARG A 149 21.14 -3.43 10.67
CA ARG A 149 20.06 -4.36 11.03
C ARG A 149 19.54 -5.19 9.86
N ILE A 150 19.39 -4.59 8.69
CA ILE A 150 18.83 -5.26 7.50
C ILE A 150 19.96 -5.72 6.58
N LYS A 151 20.31 -7.01 6.68
CA LYS A 151 21.40 -7.61 5.88
C LYS A 151 21.02 -7.86 4.42
N SER A 152 19.73 -8.07 4.12
CA SER A 152 19.25 -8.33 2.77
C SER A 152 19.27 -7.06 1.91
N PRO A 153 20.12 -6.98 0.85
CA PRO A 153 20.13 -5.82 -0.04
C PRO A 153 18.78 -5.60 -0.72
N ARG A 154 18.07 -6.69 -1.05
CA ARG A 154 16.73 -6.64 -1.65
C ARG A 154 15.72 -5.94 -0.76
N ILE A 155 15.75 -6.21 0.56
CA ILE A 155 14.84 -5.55 1.51
C ILE A 155 15.23 -4.08 1.67
N ARG A 156 16.54 -3.77 1.76
CA ARG A 156 17.00 -2.37 1.81
C ARG A 156 16.54 -1.56 0.61
N MET A 157 16.76 -2.08 -0.60
CA MET A 157 16.29 -1.44 -1.84
C MET A 157 14.77 -1.23 -1.88
N PHE A 158 14.01 -2.14 -1.26
CA PHE A 158 12.56 -2.04 -1.19
C PHE A 158 12.09 -0.90 -0.29
N ILE A 159 12.73 -0.70 0.88
CA ILE A 159 12.30 0.32 1.86
C ILE A 159 12.97 1.69 1.69
N LEU A 160 14.11 1.76 0.98
CA LEU A 160 14.82 3.01 0.67
C LEU A 160 14.23 3.74 -0.56
N LYS A 161 12.94 3.54 -0.83
CA LYS A 161 12.26 4.06 -2.01
C LYS A 161 11.68 5.45 -1.76
#